data_AF-A0A816GQ24-F1
#
_entry.id   AF-A0A816GQ24-F1
#
_cell.length_a   1.000
_cell.length_b   1.000
_cell.length_c   1.000
_cell.angle_alpha   90.00
_cell.angle_beta   90.00
_cell.angle_gamma   90.00
#
_symmetry.space_group_name_H-M   'P 1'
#
loop_
_entity.id
_entity.type
_entity.pdbx_description
1 polymer ?
#
loop_
_entity_poly.entity_id
_entity_poly.type
_entity_poly.pdbx_seq_one_letter_code
_entity_poly.pdbx_strand_id
1 'polypeptide(L)'
;MAHSFTRAPQRTTNTSTNQSLSIHVGNLSYGTNERDLEAFFNEKCGHVKRVRIIYDNNTQQSRGFAFVYFNTDDALNTALNLSDCRLDGRVLRISPAEARNSSSISTNQVAPTAPQIANKHRTQVVHCKKSKYDVYIGRPSDWGNPFVIGKDGDRDDVIRKYRNWIMRQTDLLARIKPELQGKRIACWCKPEACHGDVLAELADAD
;
A
#
# COMPACT_ATOMS: atom_id res chain seq x y z
N MET A 1 -44.65 -44.38 22.71
CA MET A 1 -43.47 -44.41 21.84
C MET A 1 -42.90 -43.01 21.75
N ALA A 2 -41.60 -42.86 21.99
CA ALA A 2 -40.84 -41.62 21.89
C ALA A 2 -40.54 -41.26 20.43
N HIS A 3 -39.86 -40.11 20.25
CA HIS A 3 -39.22 -39.54 19.05
C HIS A 3 -40.12 -38.58 18.24
N SER A 4 -39.79 -37.32 17.96
CA SER A 4 -38.63 -36.49 18.28
C SER A 4 -38.98 -35.04 17.94
N PHE A 5 -38.62 -34.11 18.81
CA PHE A 5 -38.50 -32.69 18.48
C PHE A 5 -37.20 -32.48 17.71
N THR A 6 -37.25 -31.89 16.51
CA THR A 6 -36.08 -31.17 15.97
C THR A 6 -36.53 -29.96 15.16
N ARG A 7 -36.42 -28.77 15.78
CA ARG A 7 -36.31 -27.49 15.08
C ARG A 7 -35.07 -27.53 14.18
N ALA A 8 -35.24 -27.33 12.89
CA ALA A 8 -34.14 -27.09 11.97
C ALA A 8 -33.51 -25.70 12.24
N PRO A 9 -32.20 -25.55 12.01
CA PRO A 9 -31.38 -24.53 12.65
C PRO A 9 -31.54 -23.14 12.03
N GLN A 10 -31.79 -22.14 12.88
CA GLN A 10 -31.32 -20.79 12.61
C GLN A 10 -29.79 -20.79 12.76
N ARG A 11 -29.06 -20.61 11.66
CA ARG A 11 -27.63 -20.30 11.71
C ARG A 11 -27.36 -18.97 11.03
N THR A 12 -27.42 -17.95 11.89
CA THR A 12 -26.45 -16.86 12.04
C THR A 12 -26.20 -15.89 10.89
N THR A 13 -26.69 -14.67 11.13
CA THR A 13 -25.93 -13.41 11.07
C THR A 13 -25.36 -12.98 9.73
N ASN A 14 -26.09 -12.07 9.09
CA ASN A 14 -25.64 -10.71 8.80
C ASN A 14 -24.12 -10.46 8.94
N THR A 15 -23.38 -10.42 7.83
CA THR A 15 -22.26 -9.49 7.69
C THR A 15 -22.08 -9.14 6.23
N SER A 16 -22.44 -7.89 5.91
CA SER A 16 -21.92 -7.14 4.78
C SER A 16 -20.39 -7.28 4.72
N THR A 17 -19.87 -8.10 3.82
CA THR A 17 -18.46 -8.00 3.42
C THR A 17 -18.40 -8.11 1.92
N ASN A 18 -18.06 -6.99 1.29
CA ASN A 18 -17.55 -6.93 -0.07
C ASN A 18 -16.21 -7.68 -0.10
N GLN A 19 -16.23 -9.02 0.06
CA GLN A 19 -15.03 -9.86 0.01
C GLN A 19 -14.55 -9.83 -1.43
N SER A 20 -13.41 -9.20 -1.66
CA SER A 20 -12.73 -9.41 -2.94
C SER A 20 -12.30 -10.86 -2.97
N LEU A 21 -12.69 -11.60 -4.02
CA LEU A 21 -12.27 -12.98 -4.28
C LEU A 21 -10.77 -13.00 -4.63
N SER A 22 -9.93 -12.61 -3.67
CA SER A 22 -8.51 -12.42 -3.86
C SER A 22 -7.73 -12.74 -2.61
N ILE A 23 -6.52 -13.25 -2.80
CA ILE A 23 -5.55 -13.54 -1.75
C ILE A 23 -4.28 -12.75 -1.98
N HIS A 24 -3.57 -12.47 -0.89
CA HIS A 24 -2.22 -11.97 -0.86
C HIS A 24 -1.27 -13.14 -0.62
N VAL A 25 -0.29 -13.31 -1.51
CA VAL A 25 0.73 -14.36 -1.48
C VAL A 25 2.08 -13.69 -1.26
N GLY A 26 2.67 -13.86 -0.09
CA GLY A 26 3.98 -13.32 0.28
C GLY A 26 5.08 -14.38 0.37
N ASN A 27 6.31 -13.89 0.52
CA ASN A 27 7.54 -14.69 0.60
C ASN A 27 7.85 -15.49 -0.69
N LEU A 28 7.48 -14.92 -1.84
CA LEU A 28 7.77 -15.48 -3.15
C LEU A 28 9.27 -15.38 -3.49
N SER A 29 9.73 -16.27 -4.37
CA SER A 29 11.06 -16.12 -4.96
C SER A 29 11.10 -14.88 -5.85
N TYR A 30 12.25 -14.21 -5.92
CA TYR A 30 12.42 -13.05 -6.79
C TYR A 30 12.33 -13.40 -8.28
N GLY A 31 12.54 -14.67 -8.62
CA GLY A 31 12.38 -15.21 -9.98
C GLY A 31 11.00 -15.81 -10.26
N THR A 32 10.13 -15.96 -9.26
CA THR A 32 8.78 -16.50 -9.47
C THR A 32 7.97 -15.51 -10.30
N ASN A 33 7.41 -15.97 -11.42
CA ASN A 33 6.60 -15.15 -12.32
C ASN A 33 5.10 -15.47 -12.20
N GLU A 34 4.28 -14.70 -12.90
CA GLU A 34 2.82 -14.83 -12.87
C GLU A 34 2.36 -16.21 -13.37
N ARG A 35 3.06 -16.79 -14.34
CA ARG A 35 2.75 -18.11 -14.91
C ARG A 35 2.99 -19.24 -13.90
N ASP A 36 4.05 -19.16 -13.11
CA ASP A 36 4.35 -20.15 -12.07
C ASP A 36 3.28 -20.13 -10.98
N LEU A 37 2.87 -18.92 -10.55
CA LEU A 37 1.79 -18.76 -9.57
C LEU A 37 0.45 -19.21 -10.12
N GLU A 38 0.14 -18.82 -11.35
CA GLU A 38 -1.10 -19.22 -12.01
C GLU A 38 -1.18 -20.74 -12.13
N ALA A 39 -0.11 -21.41 -12.57
CA ALA A 39 -0.05 -22.87 -12.65
C ALA A 39 -0.21 -23.53 -11.28
N PHE A 40 0.51 -23.03 -10.26
CA PHE A 40 0.44 -23.56 -8.90
C PHE A 40 -0.97 -23.48 -8.30
N PHE A 41 -1.61 -22.31 -8.40
CA PHE A 41 -2.96 -22.11 -7.88
C PHE A 41 -4.03 -22.80 -8.74
N ASN A 42 -3.85 -22.89 -10.06
CA ASN A 42 -4.74 -23.67 -10.92
C ASN A 42 -4.72 -25.16 -10.55
N GLU A 43 -3.55 -25.74 -10.26
CA GLU A 43 -3.43 -27.15 -9.88
C GLU A 43 -4.07 -27.44 -8.51
N LYS A 44 -3.91 -26.53 -7.53
CA LYS A 44 -4.33 -26.81 -6.14
C LYS A 44 -5.73 -26.29 -5.78
N CYS A 45 -6.15 -25.17 -6.35
CA CYS A 45 -7.37 -24.45 -5.94
C CYS A 45 -8.40 -24.31 -7.08
N GLY A 46 -7.99 -24.57 -8.32
CA GLY A 46 -8.81 -24.36 -9.51
C GLY A 46 -8.60 -23.01 -10.19
N HIS A 47 -9.51 -22.64 -11.08
CA HIS A 47 -9.26 -21.59 -12.07
C HIS A 47 -8.98 -20.20 -11.47
N VAL A 48 -7.75 -19.73 -11.69
CA VAL A 48 -7.31 -18.37 -11.32
C VAL A 48 -7.77 -17.39 -12.40
N LYS A 49 -8.41 -16.29 -11.98
CA LYS A 49 -8.87 -15.22 -12.88
C LYS A 49 -7.73 -14.30 -13.32
N ARG A 50 -6.86 -13.95 -12.38
CA ARG A 50 -5.72 -13.06 -12.61
C ARG A 50 -4.68 -13.22 -11.51
N VAL A 51 -3.41 -13.17 -11.88
CA VAL A 51 -2.30 -12.95 -10.94
C VAL A 51 -1.74 -11.54 -11.15
N ARG A 52 -1.29 -10.90 -10.07
CA ARG A 52 -0.60 -9.63 -10.11
C ARG A 52 0.58 -9.67 -9.16
N ILE A 53 1.78 -9.83 -9.70
CA ILE A 53 3.01 -9.69 -8.92
C ILE A 53 3.30 -8.21 -8.69
N ILE A 54 3.70 -7.85 -7.47
CA ILE A 54 4.13 -6.49 -7.19
C ILE A 54 5.63 -6.42 -7.34
N TYR A 55 6.05 -5.71 -8.37
CA TYR A 55 7.43 -5.38 -8.64
C TYR A 55 7.77 -4.04 -7.99
N ASP A 56 9.03 -3.89 -7.57
CA ASP A 56 9.59 -2.60 -7.21
C ASP A 56 9.75 -1.80 -8.51
N ASN A 57 9.07 -0.65 -8.58
CA ASN A 57 9.05 0.17 -9.79
C ASN A 57 10.41 0.81 -10.13
N ASN A 58 11.38 0.80 -9.21
CA ASN A 58 12.71 1.38 -9.44
C ASN A 58 13.71 0.32 -9.91
N THR A 59 13.67 -0.88 -9.33
CA THR A 59 14.62 -1.96 -9.66
C THR A 59 14.05 -3.01 -10.62
N GLN A 60 12.75 -2.94 -10.94
CA GLN A 60 11.96 -4.00 -11.58
C GLN A 60 12.07 -5.37 -10.88
N GLN A 61 12.57 -5.41 -9.65
CA GLN A 61 12.68 -6.64 -8.90
C GLN A 61 11.34 -6.97 -8.25
N SER A 62 10.92 -8.23 -8.29
CA SER A 62 9.75 -8.67 -7.54
C SER A 62 9.93 -8.31 -6.06
N ARG A 63 8.91 -7.74 -5.42
CA ARG A 63 8.93 -7.46 -3.97
C ARG A 63 8.73 -8.74 -3.14
N GLY A 64 8.67 -9.89 -3.80
CA GLY A 64 8.44 -11.18 -3.14
C GLY A 64 6.99 -11.36 -2.68
N PHE A 65 6.05 -10.63 -3.27
CA PHE A 65 4.63 -10.83 -3.02
C PHE A 65 3.75 -10.56 -4.26
N ALA A 66 2.59 -11.21 -4.29
CA ALA A 66 1.63 -11.15 -5.37
C ALA A 66 0.20 -11.16 -4.85
N PHE A 67 -0.72 -10.68 -5.66
CA PHE A 67 -2.16 -10.83 -5.46
C PHE A 67 -2.71 -11.81 -6.49
N VAL A 68 -3.53 -12.74 -6.04
CA VAL A 68 -4.20 -13.72 -6.90
C VAL A 68 -5.69 -13.51 -6.77
N TYR A 69 -6.37 -13.41 -7.90
CA TYR A 69 -7.81 -13.20 -7.99
C TYR A 69 -8.46 -14.49 -8.48
N PHE A 70 -9.49 -14.93 -7.78
CA PHE A 70 -10.26 -16.13 -8.09
C PHE A 70 -11.63 -15.77 -8.67
N ASN A 71 -12.26 -16.74 -9.31
CA ASN A 71 -13.61 -16.61 -9.83
C ASN A 71 -14.67 -17.19 -8.87
N THR A 72 -14.26 -18.01 -7.91
CA THR A 72 -15.11 -18.69 -6.92
C THR A 72 -14.56 -18.51 -5.51
N ASP A 73 -15.44 -18.55 -4.51
CA ASP A 73 -15.10 -18.53 -3.09
C ASP A 73 -14.44 -19.85 -2.63
N ASP A 74 -14.81 -20.97 -3.25
CA ASP A 74 -14.22 -22.30 -3.00
C ASP A 74 -12.72 -22.32 -3.29
N ALA A 75 -12.31 -21.74 -4.44
CA ALA A 75 -10.91 -21.60 -4.80
C ALA A 75 -10.15 -20.70 -3.83
N LEU A 76 -10.78 -19.63 -3.33
CA LEU A 76 -10.19 -18.75 -2.33
C LEU A 76 -9.97 -19.46 -1.00
N ASN A 77 -10.99 -20.15 -0.48
CA ASN A 77 -10.89 -20.88 0.80
C ASN A 77 -9.83 -21.99 0.71
N THR A 78 -9.77 -22.70 -0.41
CA THR A 78 -8.73 -23.70 -0.66
C THR A 78 -7.35 -23.05 -0.67
N ALA A 79 -7.18 -21.92 -1.34
CA ALA A 79 -5.90 -21.23 -1.39
C ALA A 79 -5.44 -20.69 -0.03
N LEU A 80 -6.36 -20.25 0.83
CA LEU A 80 -6.04 -19.83 2.20
C LEU A 80 -5.47 -20.99 3.03
N ASN A 81 -5.98 -22.22 2.81
CA ASN A 81 -5.48 -23.44 3.46
C ASN A 81 -4.13 -23.92 2.90
N LEU A 82 -3.62 -23.32 1.81
CA LEU A 82 -2.28 -23.60 1.27
C LEU A 82 -1.20 -22.65 1.81
N SER A 83 -1.55 -21.81 2.80
CA SER A 83 -0.54 -21.13 3.59
C SER A 83 0.46 -22.18 4.12
N ASP A 84 1.76 -21.89 4.00
CA ASP A 84 2.88 -22.77 4.32
C ASP A 84 3.33 -23.79 3.25
N CYS A 85 2.72 -23.79 2.06
CA CYS A 85 3.26 -24.56 0.92
C CYS A 85 4.61 -24.02 0.45
N ARG A 86 5.50 -24.90 -0.03
CA ARG A 86 6.82 -24.49 -0.57
C ARG A 86 6.74 -24.30 -2.08
N LEU A 87 7.19 -23.13 -2.56
CA LEU A 87 7.40 -22.81 -3.97
C LEU A 87 8.82 -22.26 -4.13
N ASP A 88 9.60 -22.77 -5.09
CA ASP A 88 11.01 -22.36 -5.30
C ASP A 88 11.88 -22.45 -4.03
N GLY A 89 11.61 -23.42 -3.16
CA GLY A 89 12.32 -23.61 -1.89
C GLY A 89 11.96 -22.60 -0.79
N ARG A 90 10.97 -21.72 -1.02
CA ARG A 90 10.47 -20.74 -0.04
C ARG A 90 9.06 -21.09 0.41
N VAL A 91 8.77 -20.86 1.68
CA VAL A 91 7.45 -21.09 2.28
C VAL A 91 6.53 -19.93 1.91
N LEU A 92 5.44 -20.20 1.21
CA LEU A 92 4.46 -19.21 0.81
C LEU A 92 3.63 -18.76 1.99
N ARG A 93 3.46 -17.44 2.15
CA ARG A 93 2.58 -16.86 3.16
C ARG A 93 1.30 -16.35 2.50
N ILE A 94 0.21 -17.09 2.65
CA ILE A 94 -1.08 -16.75 2.05
C ILE A 94 -1.98 -16.09 3.09
N SER A 95 -2.63 -14.99 2.71
CA SER A 95 -3.58 -14.26 3.56
C SER A 95 -4.72 -13.73 2.70
N PRO A 96 -5.93 -13.54 3.24
CA PRO A 96 -7.03 -12.92 2.48
C PRO A 96 -6.61 -11.52 2.06
N ALA A 97 -6.78 -11.18 0.78
CA ALA A 97 -6.44 -9.83 0.31
C ALA A 97 -7.56 -8.88 0.71
N GLU A 98 -7.18 -7.78 1.36
CA GLU A 98 -8.13 -6.72 1.68
C GLU A 98 -8.75 -6.19 0.38
N ALA A 99 -10.08 -6.10 0.39
CA ALA A 99 -10.86 -5.72 -0.76
C ALA A 99 -10.58 -4.27 -1.16
N ARG A 100 -9.65 -4.07 -2.10
CA ARG A 100 -9.49 -2.78 -2.75
C ARG A 100 -10.57 -2.68 -3.82
N ASN A 101 -11.72 -2.13 -3.43
CA ASN A 101 -12.88 -1.83 -4.28
C ASN A 101 -12.40 -1.41 -5.68
N SER A 102 -12.55 -2.34 -6.61
CA SER A 102 -12.19 -2.16 -8.02
C SER A 102 -13.45 -1.76 -8.78
N SER A 103 -13.98 -0.57 -8.47
CA SER A 103 -15.04 0.05 -9.26
C SER A 103 -14.54 1.43 -9.71
N SER A 104 -14.28 1.51 -11.02
CA SER A 104 -14.26 2.72 -11.87
C SER A 104 -14.29 4.10 -11.19
N ILE A 105 -13.25 4.86 -11.52
CA ILE A 105 -13.18 6.33 -11.53
C ILE A 105 -14.53 6.99 -11.89
N SER A 106 -15.17 7.62 -10.91
CA SER A 106 -16.02 8.80 -11.06
C SER A 106 -16.18 9.51 -9.71
N THR A 107 -16.38 10.80 -9.81
CA THR A 107 -16.01 11.89 -8.90
C THR A 107 -16.81 11.94 -7.58
N ASN A 108 -16.16 12.50 -6.55
CA ASN A 108 -16.70 13.18 -5.35
C ASN A 108 -17.22 12.39 -4.11
N GLN A 109 -16.43 12.52 -3.02
CA GLN A 109 -16.79 12.83 -1.61
C GLN A 109 -17.01 11.72 -0.52
N VAL A 110 -15.99 11.64 0.38
CA VAL A 110 -15.93 11.58 1.88
C VAL A 110 -16.45 10.36 2.72
N ALA A 111 -15.52 9.46 3.11
CA ALA A 111 -15.05 8.88 4.43
C ALA A 111 -16.02 8.41 5.57
N PRO A 112 -15.60 7.77 6.72
CA PRO A 112 -14.28 7.23 7.19
C PRO A 112 -14.27 5.88 8.00
N THR A 113 -13.09 5.27 8.26
CA THR A 113 -12.57 4.58 9.51
C THR A 113 -11.44 3.58 9.12
N ALA A 114 -10.26 3.44 9.74
CA ALA A 114 -9.66 3.77 11.05
C ALA A 114 -8.10 3.86 10.94
N PRO A 115 -7.37 3.91 12.07
CA PRO A 115 -6.94 5.12 12.76
C PRO A 115 -5.86 5.87 11.98
N GLN A 116 -6.16 7.12 11.61
CA GLN A 116 -5.12 8.06 11.19
C GLN A 116 -4.32 8.41 12.44
N ILE A 117 -3.02 8.14 12.44
CA ILE A 117 -2.10 8.82 13.36
C ILE A 117 -2.27 10.31 13.05
N ALA A 118 -2.94 11.02 13.96
CA ALA A 118 -3.28 12.41 13.83
C ALA A 118 -1.98 13.25 13.80
N ASN A 119 -1.54 13.61 12.60
CA ASN A 119 -0.48 14.61 12.38
C ASN A 119 -1.16 15.80 11.66
N LYS A 120 -1.88 16.71 12.33
CA LYS A 120 -1.48 17.70 13.36
C LYS A 120 -0.46 18.76 12.87
N HIS A 121 -0.12 18.75 11.59
CA HIS A 121 0.68 19.79 10.94
C HIS A 121 -0.26 20.74 10.17
N ARG A 122 -0.12 22.06 10.39
CA ARG A 122 -0.84 23.11 9.66
C ARG A 122 -0.48 23.09 8.17
N THR A 123 0.75 22.72 7.88
CA THR A 123 1.32 22.52 6.55
C THR A 123 0.88 21.16 6.01
N GLN A 124 0.28 21.17 4.81
CA GLN A 124 -0.28 19.96 4.20
C GLN A 124 0.52 19.50 2.99
N VAL A 125 0.90 18.23 2.96
CA VAL A 125 1.59 17.65 1.81
C VAL A 125 0.58 16.98 0.88
N VAL A 126 0.50 17.44 -0.36
CA VAL A 126 -0.48 16.98 -1.36
C VAL A 126 0.19 16.43 -2.62
N HIS A 127 -0.55 15.66 -3.41
CA HIS A 127 -0.06 15.16 -4.69
C HIS A 127 -0.18 16.22 -5.79
N CYS A 128 0.93 16.53 -6.47
CA CYS A 128 1.02 17.66 -7.41
C CYS A 128 0.02 17.61 -8.58
N LYS A 129 -0.30 16.44 -9.15
CA LYS A 129 -1.29 16.35 -10.25
C LYS A 129 -2.73 16.11 -9.80
N LYS A 130 -2.95 15.82 -8.51
CA LYS A 130 -4.27 15.40 -8.00
C LYS A 130 -4.92 16.45 -7.12
N SER A 131 -4.19 17.49 -6.74
CA SER A 131 -4.63 18.48 -5.77
C SER A 131 -4.02 19.82 -6.09
N LYS A 132 -4.76 20.91 -5.82
CA LYS A 132 -4.18 22.26 -5.82
C LYS A 132 -3.10 22.38 -4.74
N TYR A 133 -2.09 23.19 -4.99
CA TYR A 133 -0.97 23.41 -4.09
C TYR A 133 -0.45 24.83 -4.22
N ASP A 134 0.24 25.30 -3.19
CA ASP A 134 0.83 26.63 -3.14
C ASP A 134 2.32 26.59 -3.51
N VAL A 135 3.04 25.55 -3.05
CA VAL A 135 4.49 25.40 -3.27
C VAL A 135 4.78 24.00 -3.80
N TYR A 136 5.50 23.90 -4.91
CA TYR A 136 6.02 22.62 -5.39
C TYR A 136 7.38 22.33 -4.73
N ILE A 137 7.51 21.14 -4.14
CA ILE A 137 8.71 20.72 -3.40
C ILE A 137 9.43 19.54 -4.05
N GLY A 138 9.02 19.12 -5.25
CA GLY A 138 9.69 18.07 -6.01
C GLY A 138 10.90 18.58 -6.78
N ARG A 139 11.58 17.72 -7.54
CA ARG A 139 12.68 18.17 -8.41
C ARG A 139 12.13 18.82 -9.69
N PRO A 140 12.78 19.87 -10.25
CA PRO A 140 13.86 20.67 -9.69
C PRO A 140 13.31 21.82 -8.82
N SER A 141 13.47 21.75 -7.50
CA SER A 141 13.20 22.87 -6.58
C SER A 141 14.22 22.83 -5.45
N ASP A 142 14.36 23.96 -4.75
CA ASP A 142 15.22 24.08 -3.55
C ASP A 142 14.86 23.06 -2.45
N TRP A 143 13.58 22.65 -2.42
CA TRP A 143 13.02 21.72 -1.45
C TRP A 143 13.11 20.25 -1.89
N GLY A 144 13.60 20.00 -3.11
CA GLY A 144 13.70 18.66 -3.67
C GLY A 144 14.65 17.78 -2.87
N ASN A 145 14.27 16.52 -2.64
CA ASN A 145 15.17 15.55 -2.04
C ASN A 145 16.36 15.27 -2.99
N PRO A 146 17.64 15.46 -2.60
CA PRO A 146 18.78 15.13 -3.45
C PRO A 146 19.02 13.61 -3.57
N PHE A 147 18.53 12.81 -2.63
CA PHE A 147 18.69 11.36 -2.61
C PHE A 147 17.62 10.67 -3.46
N VAL A 148 18.03 9.73 -4.31
CA VAL A 148 17.15 9.02 -5.26
C VAL A 148 16.82 7.63 -4.71
N ILE A 149 15.53 7.27 -4.68
CA ILE A 149 15.11 5.90 -4.32
C ILE A 149 15.77 4.92 -5.28
N GLY A 150 16.28 3.80 -4.75
CA GLY A 150 17.04 2.79 -5.49
C GLY A 150 18.54 3.06 -5.43
N LYS A 151 19.01 4.24 -5.88
CA LYS A 151 20.45 4.59 -5.85
C LYS A 151 20.95 4.85 -4.44
N ASP A 152 20.18 5.59 -3.66
CA ASP A 152 20.56 6.06 -2.32
C ASP A 152 19.84 5.29 -1.20
N GLY A 153 19.19 4.17 -1.51
CA GLY A 153 18.44 3.35 -0.55
C GLY A 153 16.95 3.26 -0.90
N ASP A 154 16.18 2.59 -0.05
CA ASP A 154 14.73 2.52 -0.17
C ASP A 154 14.06 3.87 0.24
N ARG A 155 12.72 3.91 0.19
CA ARG A 155 11.94 5.12 0.48
C ARG A 155 12.24 5.67 1.89
N ASP A 156 12.29 4.82 2.90
CA ASP A 156 12.55 5.23 4.28
C ASP A 156 13.98 5.75 4.42
N ASP A 157 14.94 5.06 3.80
CA ASP A 157 16.34 5.48 3.76
C ASP A 157 16.52 6.88 3.15
N VAL A 158 15.89 7.16 2.01
CA VAL A 158 16.03 8.47 1.36
C VAL A 158 15.30 9.58 2.12
N ILE A 159 14.20 9.27 2.83
CA ILE A 159 13.50 10.23 3.69
C ILE A 159 14.37 10.54 4.92
N ARG A 160 14.95 9.52 5.54
CA ARG A 160 15.88 9.65 6.67
C ARG A 160 17.13 10.45 6.28
N LYS A 161 17.73 10.14 5.13
CA LYS A 161 18.86 10.90 4.58
C LYS A 161 18.47 12.35 4.31
N TYR A 162 17.29 12.59 3.74
CA TYR A 162 16.79 13.93 3.52
C TYR A 162 16.63 14.73 4.81
N ARG A 163 16.05 14.14 5.86
CA ARG A 163 15.91 14.76 7.19
C ARG A 163 17.26 15.21 7.74
N ASN A 164 18.25 14.32 7.70
CA ASN A 164 19.59 14.65 8.19
C ASN A 164 20.28 15.72 7.33
N TRP A 165 20.05 15.71 6.02
CA TRP A 165 20.61 16.70 5.10
C TRP A 165 19.98 18.08 5.32
N ILE A 166 18.64 18.19 5.33
CA ILE A 166 17.95 19.48 5.45
C ILE A 166 18.24 20.17 6.78
N MET A 167 18.39 19.41 7.88
CA MET A 167 18.78 19.95 9.19
C MET A 167 20.19 20.55 9.20
N ARG A 168 21.05 20.16 8.26
CA ARG A 168 22.42 20.71 8.10
C ARG A 168 22.48 21.89 7.14
N GLN A 169 21.42 22.17 6.39
CA GLN A 169 21.35 23.30 5.46
C GLN A 169 20.79 24.52 6.20
N THR A 170 21.66 25.32 6.82
CA THR A 170 21.26 26.49 7.63
C THR A 170 20.35 27.45 6.89
N ASP A 171 20.67 27.78 5.64
CA ASP A 171 19.89 28.70 4.82
C ASP A 171 18.53 28.13 4.42
N LEU A 172 18.47 26.86 4.00
CA LEU A 172 17.21 26.21 3.66
C LEU A 172 16.35 26.01 4.90
N LEU A 173 16.93 25.61 6.02
CA LEU A 173 16.22 25.42 7.30
C LEU A 173 15.57 26.72 7.76
N ALA A 174 16.28 27.86 7.68
CA ALA A 174 15.73 29.17 8.00
C ALA A 174 14.57 29.59 7.10
N ARG A 175 14.54 29.11 5.85
CA ARG A 175 13.48 29.37 4.88
C ARG A 175 12.23 28.51 5.08
N ILE A 176 12.30 27.38 5.80
CA ILE A 176 11.17 26.43 5.92
C ILE A 176 9.94 27.11 6.54
N LYS A 177 10.06 27.72 7.73
CA LYS A 177 8.91 28.36 8.39
C LYS A 177 8.30 29.49 7.54
N PRO A 178 9.05 30.51 7.07
CA PRO A 178 8.46 31.61 6.30
C PRO A 178 7.93 31.17 4.92
N GLU A 179 8.53 30.18 4.28
CA GLU A 179 8.12 29.76 2.93
C GLU A 179 7.04 28.68 2.90
N LEU A 180 6.98 27.80 3.90
CA LEU A 180 6.15 26.58 3.83
C LEU A 180 5.07 26.50 4.91
N GLN A 181 5.21 27.16 6.06
CA GLN A 181 4.31 26.96 7.20
C GLN A 181 2.85 27.30 6.86
N GLY A 182 1.96 26.33 7.09
CA GLY A 182 0.52 26.44 6.81
C GLY A 182 0.14 26.38 5.34
N LYS A 183 1.08 26.14 4.43
CA LYS A 183 0.82 26.01 3.00
C LYS A 183 0.54 24.56 2.60
N ARG A 184 -0.04 24.41 1.43
CA ARG A 184 -0.19 23.13 0.74
C ARG A 184 1.02 22.90 -0.16
N ILE A 185 1.91 22.02 0.26
CA ILE A 185 3.15 21.71 -0.45
C ILE A 185 2.99 20.45 -1.31
N ALA A 186 3.40 20.50 -2.56
CA ALA A 186 3.14 19.46 -3.55
C ALA A 186 4.35 18.55 -3.77
N CYS A 187 4.14 17.24 -3.59
CA CYS A 187 5.10 16.20 -3.89
C CYS A 187 4.45 15.08 -4.73
N TRP A 188 5.20 14.51 -5.67
CA TRP A 188 4.71 13.39 -6.50
C TRP A 188 4.48 12.10 -5.71
N CYS A 189 5.18 11.92 -4.58
CA CYS A 189 5.17 10.67 -3.83
C CYS A 189 3.85 10.42 -3.08
N LYS A 190 3.04 11.46 -2.82
CA LYS A 190 1.78 11.31 -2.09
C LYS A 190 0.81 10.37 -2.84
N PRO A 191 0.09 9.47 -2.14
CA PRO A 191 -0.22 9.49 -0.70
C PRO A 191 0.85 8.87 0.21
N GLU A 192 1.90 8.27 -0.35
CA GLU A 192 2.92 7.58 0.43
C GLU A 192 3.81 8.56 1.21
N ALA A 193 4.52 8.03 2.22
CA ALA A 193 5.53 8.79 2.95
C ALA A 193 6.55 9.41 1.99
N CYS A 194 6.93 10.66 2.23
CA CYS A 194 7.85 11.39 1.37
C CYS A 194 8.65 12.44 2.13
N HIS A 195 9.61 13.05 1.44
CA HIS A 195 10.42 14.13 2.00
C HIS A 195 9.60 15.36 2.39
N GLY A 196 8.44 15.55 1.76
CA GLY A 196 7.50 16.61 2.13
C GLY A 196 6.95 16.49 3.55
N ASP A 197 6.85 15.26 4.08
CA ASP A 197 6.41 15.05 5.46
C ASP A 197 7.41 15.61 6.47
N VAL A 198 8.71 15.51 6.15
CA VAL A 198 9.79 16.13 6.94
C VAL A 198 9.69 17.67 6.88
N LEU A 199 9.42 18.24 5.71
CA LEU A 199 9.26 19.69 5.56
C LEU A 199 8.04 20.21 6.33
N ALA A 200 6.91 19.50 6.28
CA ALA A 200 5.71 19.87 7.02
C ALA A 200 5.95 19.83 8.55
N GLU A 201 6.65 18.78 9.03
CA GLU A 201 7.03 18.68 10.43
C GLU A 201 7.93 19.85 10.88
N LEU A 202 8.98 20.16 10.10
CA LEU A 202 9.90 21.26 10.41
C LEU A 202 9.25 22.64 10.31
N ALA A 203 8.29 22.82 9.39
CA ALA A 203 7.56 24.07 9.23
C ALA A 203 6.62 24.34 10.43
N ASP A 204 6.00 23.30 10.97
CA ASP A 204 5.04 23.42 12.07
C ASP A 204 5.63 23.13 13.45
N ALA A 205 6.95 22.93 13.55
CA ALA A 205 7.64 22.92 14.82
C ALA A 205 7.55 24.30 15.49
N ASP A 206 7.30 24.33 16.81
CA ASP A 206 7.18 25.56 17.61
C ASP A 206 8.52 26.33 17.63
#